data_AF-A0A3A4RWB5-F1
#
_entry.id   AF-A0A3A4RWB5-F1
#
_cell.length_a   1.000
_cell.length_b   1.000
_cell.length_c   1.000
_cell.angle_alpha   90.00
_cell.angle_beta   90.00
_cell.angle_gamma   90.00
#
_symmetry.space_group_name_H-M   'P 1'
#
loop_
_entity.id
_entity.type
_entity.pdbx_description
1 polymer ?
#
loop_
_entity_poly.entity_id
_entity_poly.type
_entity_poly.pdbx_seq_one_letter_code
_entity_poly.pdbx_strand_id
1 'polypeptide(L)'
;MNPNEIDPVLLRRSMRFALDLVAAHRIAKGLTLDLGRVTAIRETLEERLTLALTEVDMGSMPSSWSWTKAAETLSVEIALQIIREQKNEPQDPAYRAG
;
A
#
# COMPACT_ATOMS: atom_id res chain seq x y z
N MET A 1 1.44 22.52 2.20
CA MET A 1 1.68 21.52 3.25
C MET A 1 3.07 20.99 3.01
N ASN A 2 3.95 21.14 3.99
CA ASN A 2 5.34 20.69 3.92
C ASN A 2 5.33 19.15 4.01
N PRO A 3 6.17 18.38 3.29
CA PRO A 3 6.28 16.93 3.49
C PRO A 3 6.60 16.53 4.95
N ASN A 4 7.13 17.47 5.76
CA ASN A 4 7.31 17.33 7.21
C ASN A 4 6.01 17.44 8.04
N GLU A 5 4.85 17.66 7.43
CA GLU A 5 3.54 17.82 8.10
C GLU A 5 2.59 16.63 7.83
N ILE A 6 3.05 15.57 7.17
CA ILE A 6 2.22 14.37 6.96
C ILE A 6 2.03 13.69 8.32
N ASP A 7 0.85 13.84 8.92
CA ASP A 7 0.48 13.13 10.15
C ASP A 7 0.56 11.61 9.91
N PRO A 8 1.47 10.89 10.59
CA PRO A 8 1.64 9.45 10.41
C PRO A 8 0.37 8.66 10.74
N VAL A 9 -0.48 9.16 11.64
CA VAL A 9 -1.76 8.52 12.00
C VAL A 9 -2.75 8.62 10.85
N LEU A 10 -2.85 9.79 10.21
CA LEU A 10 -3.70 9.98 9.04
C LEU A 10 -3.20 9.17 7.85
N LEU A 11 -1.89 9.15 7.62
CA LEU A 11 -1.28 8.35 6.56
C LEU A 11 -1.62 6.86 6.72
N ARG A 12 -1.44 6.32 7.93
CA ARG A 12 -1.78 4.92 8.25
C ARG A 12 -3.27 4.62 8.10
N ARG A 13 -4.16 5.57 8.39
CA ARG A 13 -5.60 5.39 8.15
C ARG A 13 -5.90 5.29 6.66
N SER A 14 -5.33 6.17 5.84
CA SER A 14 -5.52 6.16 4.38
C SER A 14 -5.01 4.88 3.72
N MET A 15 -3.96 4.26 4.28
CA MET A 15 -3.38 3.02 3.76
C MET A 15 -4.15 1.74 4.09
N ARG A 16 -5.14 1.77 5.01
CA ARG A 16 -5.81 0.53 5.49
C ARG A 16 -6.39 -0.31 4.35
N PHE A 17 -7.13 0.33 3.45
CA PHE A 17 -7.74 -0.36 2.32
C PHE A 17 -6.69 -0.96 1.38
N ALA A 18 -5.58 -0.25 1.15
CA ALA A 18 -4.46 -0.74 0.35
C ALA A 18 -3.79 -1.97 0.99
N LEU A 19 -3.64 -2.00 2.32
CA LEU A 19 -3.13 -3.19 3.03
C LEU A 19 -4.09 -4.37 2.94
N ASP A 20 -5.39 -4.13 3.14
CA ASP A 20 -6.42 -5.16 3.01
C ASP A 20 -6.43 -5.76 1.60
N LEU A 21 -6.22 -4.92 0.57
CA LEU A 21 -6.12 -5.36 -0.82
C LEU A 21 -4.94 -6.32 -1.05
N VAL A 22 -3.75 -5.99 -0.55
CA VAL A 22 -2.57 -6.87 -0.67
C VAL A 22 -2.80 -8.16 0.13
N ALA A 23 -3.33 -8.06 1.35
CA ALA A 23 -3.63 -9.24 2.17
C ALA A 23 -4.63 -10.19 1.49
N ALA A 24 -5.72 -9.64 0.95
CA ALA A 24 -6.73 -10.40 0.22
C ALA A 24 -6.13 -11.09 -1.01
N HIS A 25 -5.27 -10.40 -1.77
CA HIS A 25 -4.56 -11.01 -2.89
C HIS A 25 -3.70 -12.20 -2.45
N ARG A 26 -2.91 -12.03 -1.38
CA ARG A 26 -2.03 -13.10 -0.86
C ARG A 26 -2.84 -14.31 -0.41
N ILE A 27 -3.93 -14.10 0.32
CA ILE A 27 -4.85 -15.18 0.71
C ILE A 27 -5.42 -15.89 -0.52
N ALA A 28 -5.93 -15.14 -1.51
CA ALA A 28 -6.50 -15.71 -2.72
C ALA A 28 -5.48 -16.49 -3.57
N LYS A 29 -4.19 -16.18 -3.45
CA LYS A 29 -3.10 -16.86 -4.16
C LYS A 29 -2.41 -17.96 -3.35
N GLY A 30 -2.78 -18.14 -2.07
CA GLY A 30 -2.10 -19.06 -1.17
C GLY A 30 -0.65 -18.63 -0.89
N LEU A 31 -0.38 -17.33 -0.85
CA LEU A 31 0.93 -16.78 -0.46
C LEU A 31 0.99 -16.61 1.06
N THR A 32 2.17 -16.80 1.65
CA THR A 32 2.38 -16.70 3.10
C THR A 32 1.98 -15.31 3.63
N LEU A 33 1.20 -15.26 4.71
CA LEU A 33 0.76 -14.01 5.34
C LEU A 33 0.99 -14.07 6.86
N ASP A 34 2.25 -14.26 7.27
CA ASP A 34 2.65 -14.17 8.67
C ASP A 34 2.85 -12.71 9.13
N LEU A 35 3.03 -12.51 10.43
CA LEU A 35 3.23 -11.18 11.03
C LEU A 35 4.42 -10.42 10.41
N GLY A 36 5.50 -11.12 10.06
CA GLY A 36 6.68 -10.53 9.44
C GLY A 36 6.37 -10.04 8.02
N ARG A 37 5.63 -10.83 7.24
CA ARG A 37 5.17 -10.43 5.90
C ARG A 37 4.21 -9.25 5.96
N VAL A 38 3.23 -9.28 6.86
CA VAL A 38 2.28 -8.17 7.05
C VAL A 38 3.03 -6.88 7.43
N THR A 39 4.01 -6.97 8.32
CA THR A 39 4.84 -5.83 8.74
C THR A 39 5.66 -5.28 7.57
N ALA A 40 6.33 -6.15 6.81
CA ALA A 40 7.13 -5.72 5.66
C ALA A 40 6.29 -5.08 4.55
N ILE A 41 5.09 -5.61 4.28
CA ILE A 41 4.14 -5.01 3.31
C ILE A 41 3.72 -3.62 3.78
N ARG A 42 3.40 -3.47 5.06
CA ARG A 42 3.02 -2.17 5.63
C ARG A 42 4.14 -1.15 5.51
N GLU A 43 5.36 -1.51 5.88
CA GLU A 43 6.53 -0.63 5.80
C GLU A 43 6.83 -0.24 4.35
N THR A 44 6.80 -1.19 3.43
CA THR A 44 6.99 -0.93 1.99
C THR A 44 5.93 0.04 1.46
N LEU A 45 4.67 -0.14 1.85
CA LEU A 45 3.58 0.73 1.43
C LEU A 45 3.74 2.15 2.01
N GLU A 46 4.09 2.27 3.29
CA GLU A 46 4.31 3.55 3.99
C GLU A 46 5.48 4.33 3.38
N GLU A 47 6.60 3.65 3.10
CA GLU A 47 7.78 4.25 2.47
C GLU A 47 7.46 4.75 1.06
N ARG A 48 6.90 3.89 0.20
CA ARG A 48 6.56 4.27 -1.19
C ARG A 48 5.51 5.37 -1.25
N LEU A 49 4.52 5.36 -0.35
CA LEU A 49 3.49 6.39 -0.30
C LEU A 49 4.06 7.73 0.18
N THR A 50 4.93 7.71 1.19
CA THR A 50 5.60 8.93 1.66
C THR A 50 6.41 9.56 0.54
N LEU A 51 7.19 8.77 -0.19
CA LEU A 51 7.95 9.24 -1.34
C LEU A 51 7.02 9.83 -2.42
N ALA A 52 5.99 9.09 -2.82
CA ALA A 52 5.03 9.56 -3.82
C ALA A 52 4.37 10.89 -3.41
N LEU A 53 3.96 11.04 -2.15
CA LEU A 53 3.37 12.28 -1.64
C LEU A 53 4.36 13.45 -1.60
N THR A 54 5.67 13.20 -1.45
CA THR A 54 6.69 14.27 -1.54
C THR A 54 6.89 14.78 -2.96
N GLU A 55 6.61 13.95 -3.96
CA GLU A 55 6.73 14.30 -5.39
C GLU A 55 5.44 14.91 -5.96
N VAL A 56 4.31 14.77 -5.27
CA VAL A 56 3.03 15.34 -5.70
C VAL A 56 3.07 16.86 -5.60
N ASP A 57 2.99 17.53 -6.75
CA ASP A 57 2.71 18.96 -6.81
C ASP A 57 1.22 19.24 -6.56
N MET A 58 0.93 19.80 -5.39
CA MET A 58 -0.41 20.25 -5.00
C MET A 58 -1.07 21.22 -5.99
N GLY A 59 -0.28 22.03 -6.70
CA GLY A 59 -0.81 22.97 -7.69
C GLY A 59 -1.28 22.29 -8.98
N SER A 60 -0.82 21.06 -9.23
CA SER A 60 -1.14 20.27 -10.42
C SER A 60 -2.31 19.30 -10.23
N MET A 61 -2.75 19.09 -8.97
CA MET A 61 -3.85 18.19 -8.68
C MET A 61 -5.19 18.76 -9.13
N PRO A 62 -6.17 17.90 -9.51
CA PRO A 62 -7.52 18.34 -9.79
C PRO A 62 -8.06 19.16 -8.62
N SER A 63 -8.74 20.27 -8.92
CA SER A 63 -9.30 21.17 -7.90
C SER A 63 -10.33 20.51 -6.97
N SER A 64 -10.87 19.35 -7.37
CA SER A 64 -11.78 18.53 -6.58
C SER A 64 -11.08 17.57 -5.61
N TRP A 65 -9.75 17.45 -5.68
CA TRP A 65 -8.99 16.50 -4.85
C TRP A 65 -8.56 17.13 -3.53
N SER A 66 -8.80 16.41 -2.45
CA SER A 66 -8.18 16.66 -1.15
C SER A 66 -6.88 15.87 -1.02
N TRP A 67 -6.02 16.28 -0.08
CA TRP A 67 -4.84 15.50 0.32
C TRP A 67 -5.19 14.06 0.69
N THR A 68 -6.27 13.87 1.44
CA THR A 68 -6.77 12.53 1.81
C THR A 68 -7.08 11.71 0.58
N LYS A 69 -7.79 12.31 -0.41
CA LYS A 69 -8.13 11.62 -1.65
C LYS A 69 -6.88 11.24 -2.45
N ALA A 70 -5.88 12.12 -2.50
CA ALA A 70 -4.60 11.84 -3.16
C ALA A 70 -3.88 10.67 -2.47
N ALA A 71 -3.76 10.70 -1.14
CA ALA A 71 -3.11 9.64 -0.37
C ALA A 71 -3.82 8.28 -0.50
N GLU A 72 -5.14 8.26 -0.43
CA GLU A 72 -5.94 7.05 -0.67
C GLU A 72 -5.71 6.49 -2.07
N THR A 73 -5.77 7.34 -3.09
CA THR A 73 -5.62 6.93 -4.49
C THR A 73 -4.22 6.38 -4.73
N LEU A 74 -3.18 7.09 -4.30
CA LEU A 74 -1.79 6.64 -4.42
C LEU A 74 -1.53 5.34 -3.65
N SER A 75 -2.10 5.20 -2.44
CA SER A 75 -1.94 3.97 -1.66
C SER A 75 -2.48 2.74 -2.38
N VAL A 76 -3.61 2.88 -3.09
CA VAL A 76 -4.19 1.80 -3.91
C VAL A 76 -3.30 1.46 -5.10
N GLU A 77 -2.81 2.46 -5.83
CA GLU A 77 -1.91 2.25 -6.96
C GLU A 77 -0.62 1.53 -6.53
N ILE A 78 -0.04 1.92 -5.39
CA ILE A 78 1.14 1.27 -4.83
C ILE A 78 0.81 -0.18 -4.41
N ALA A 79 -0.34 -0.42 -3.78
CA ALA A 79 -0.76 -1.79 -3.45
C ALA A 79 -0.92 -2.66 -4.70
N LEU A 80 -1.50 -2.13 -5.78
CA LEU A 80 -1.59 -2.83 -7.06
C LEU A 80 -0.21 -3.12 -7.65
N GLN A 81 0.75 -2.21 -7.50
CA GLN A 81 2.14 -2.44 -7.91
C GLN A 81 2.79 -3.58 -7.09
N ILE A 82 2.63 -3.57 -5.76
CA ILE A 82 3.11 -4.65 -4.87
C ILE A 82 2.51 -5.99 -5.29
N ILE A 83 1.20 -6.04 -5.58
CA ILE A 83 0.53 -7.25 -6.06
C ILE A 83 1.13 -7.75 -7.39
N ARG A 84 1.44 -6.85 -8.33
CA ARG A 84 2.07 -7.22 -9.60
C ARG A 84 3.47 -7.78 -9.39
N GLU A 85 4.24 -7.23 -8.46
CA GLU A 85 5.56 -7.71 -8.07
C GLU A 85 5.49 -9.12 -7.45
N GLN A 86 4.42 -9.44 -6.72
CA GLN A 86 4.18 -10.75 -6.11
C GLN A 86 3.76 -11.86 -7.11
N LYS A 87 3.54 -11.54 -8.39
CA LYS A 87 3.03 -12.51 -9.39
C LYS A 87 3.88 -13.78 -9.53
N ASN A 88 5.18 -13.67 -9.28
CA ASN A 88 6.12 -14.79 -9.38
C ASN A 88 6.53 -15.38 -8.03
N GLU A 89 5.90 -14.94 -6.93
CA GLU A 89 6.22 -15.43 -5.59
C GLU A 89 5.75 -16.89 -5.45
N PRO A 90 6.60 -17.79 -4.90
CA PRO A 90 6.19 -19.16 -4.66
C PRO A 90 5.07 -19.20 -3.62
N GLN A 91 4.09 -20.06 -3.87
CA GLN A 91 3.01 -20.31 -2.93
C GLN A 91 3.53 -20.95 -1.65
N ASP A 92 2.80 -20.73 -0.57
CA ASP A 92 3.05 -21.37 0.71
C ASP A 92 2.96 -22.91 0.52
N PRO A 93 4.00 -23.67 0.90
CA PRO A 93 3.97 -25.12 0.82
C PRO A 93 2.78 -25.75 1.54
N ALA A 94 2.29 -25.12 2.62
CA ALA A 94 1.11 -25.58 3.35
C ALA A 94 -0.18 -25.48 2.52
N TYR A 95 -0.23 -24.55 1.56
CA TYR A 95 -1.39 -24.34 0.69
C TYR A 95 -1.44 -25.33 -0.50
N ARG A 96 -0.31 -25.96 -0.85
CA ARG A 96 -0.24 -26.97 -1.94
C ARG A 96 -0.64 -28.38 -1.51
N ALA A 97 -0.77 -28.62 -0.21
CA ALA A 97 -1.02 -29.94 0.36
C ALA A 97 -2.51 -30.24 0.64
N GLY A 98 -3.41 -29.29 0.37
CA GLY A 98 -4.88 -29.44 0.48
C GLY A 98 -5.55 -29.35 -0.88
#